data_AF-A0A344L0B7-F1
#
_entry.id   AF-A0A344L0B7-F1
#
_cell.length_a   1.000
_cell.length_b   1.000
_cell.length_c   1.000
_cell.angle_alpha   90.00
_cell.angle_beta   90.00
_cell.angle_gamma   90.00
#
_symmetry.space_group_name_H-M   'P 1'
#
loop_
_entity.id
_entity.type
_entity.pdbx_description
1 polymer ?
#
loop_
_entity_poly.entity_id
_entity_poly.type
_entity_poly.pdbx_seq_one_letter_code
_entity_poly.pdbx_strand_id
1 'polypeptide(L)'
;MDPMRIEELRKRLVHASPASVHDLRPDSAEDIDRLFWFRWITAHQTTFLLWQLLGAILRESEAARVEHEELATQARLLVRGYSLMLMYGSSAPRHIYGPVIRMPMARQHVNLTGAWARDYPPVRPLIRGKVTIGSGTVAEALRHECELNEQVHEGIADKVLSSGEVSLLRSPKPKGRQQIPRDTLMWLYDGIFLTSRATVSQLAVGSQLVRRLHAIFLDLTANGLYPSFAPSAHEEPPRLRTPEVMRRKAGLTDCVLEILSFVSAPATQAHPSRTLRTSSTMRKLRTT
;
A
#
# COMPACT_ATOMS: atom_id res chain seq x y z
N MET A 1 -21.57 -0.93 3.94
CA MET A 1 -21.54 -0.43 5.33
C MET A 1 -22.62 0.63 5.49
N ASP A 2 -23.22 0.75 6.67
CA ASP A 2 -24.17 1.83 6.99
C ASP A 2 -23.48 3.21 6.86
N PRO A 3 -23.98 4.12 6.00
CA PRO A 3 -23.45 5.48 5.86
C PRO A 3 -23.33 6.24 7.19
N MET A 4 -24.22 5.98 8.14
CA MET A 4 -24.21 6.62 9.46
C MET A 4 -22.98 6.24 10.28
N ARG A 5 -22.52 4.99 10.16
CA ARG A 5 -21.32 4.48 10.85
C ARG A 5 -20.03 5.04 10.27
N ILE A 6 -19.97 5.26 8.95
CA ILE A 6 -18.83 5.92 8.28
C ILE A 6 -18.70 7.36 8.75
N GLU A 7 -19.82 8.09 8.83
CA GLU A 7 -19.85 9.48 9.29
C GLU A 7 -19.47 9.62 10.77
N GLU A 8 -19.88 8.67 11.62
CA GLU A 8 -19.46 8.65 13.02
C GLU A 8 -17.94 8.41 13.19
N LEU A 9 -17.38 7.44 12.44
CA LEU A 9 -15.94 7.19 12.42
C LEU A 9 -15.18 8.42 11.93
N ARG A 10 -15.67 9.06 10.87
CA ARG A 10 -15.10 10.32 10.33
C ARG A 10 -15.03 11.39 11.42
N LYS A 11 -16.14 11.65 12.12
CA LYS A 11 -16.17 12.63 13.23
C LYS A 11 -15.18 12.28 14.32
N ARG A 12 -15.14 11.02 14.78
CA ARG A 12 -14.21 10.57 15.82
C ARG A 12 -12.75 10.78 15.43
N LEU A 13 -12.37 10.46 14.19
CA LEU A 13 -10.99 10.59 13.72
C LEU A 13 -10.53 12.05 13.62
N VAL A 14 -11.42 12.96 13.23
CA VAL A 14 -11.14 14.40 13.22
C VAL A 14 -10.98 14.94 14.64
N HIS A 15 -11.87 14.58 15.57
CA HIS A 15 -11.84 15.07 16.95
C HIS A 15 -10.72 14.45 17.81
N ALA A 16 -10.23 13.25 17.45
CA ALA A 16 -9.15 12.58 18.15
C ALA A 16 -7.75 13.13 17.81
N SER A 17 -7.63 14.05 16.84
CA SER A 17 -6.35 14.67 16.49
C SER A 17 -6.06 15.86 17.42
N PRO A 18 -4.92 15.86 18.15
CA PRO A 18 -4.51 17.02 18.95
C PRO A 18 -4.02 18.19 18.09
N ALA A 19 -3.60 17.92 16.84
CA ALA A 19 -3.27 18.95 15.86
C ALA A 19 -4.52 19.33 15.07
N SER A 20 -4.71 20.63 14.83
CA SER A 20 -5.78 21.08 13.95
C SER A 20 -5.48 20.60 12.52
N VAL A 21 -6.51 20.30 11.73
CA VAL A 21 -6.33 19.95 10.30
C VAL A 21 -5.61 21.07 9.54
N HIS A 22 -5.68 22.31 10.03
CA HIS A 22 -4.94 23.45 9.48
C HIS A 22 -3.42 23.33 9.71
N ASP A 23 -2.99 22.75 10.83
CA ASP A 23 -1.56 22.58 11.17
C ASP A 23 -0.84 21.56 10.27
N LEU A 24 -1.60 20.81 9.45
CA LEU A 24 -1.09 19.80 8.52
C LEU A 24 -0.85 20.33 7.10
N ARG A 25 -1.12 21.61 6.85
CA ARG A 25 -0.84 22.24 5.56
C ARG A 25 0.62 22.69 5.52
N PRO A 26 1.36 22.41 4.44
CA PRO A 26 2.74 22.85 4.32
C PRO A 26 2.80 24.35 4.01
N ASP A 27 3.67 25.05 4.73
CA ASP A 27 3.86 26.52 4.60
C ASP A 27 5.15 26.88 3.84
N SER A 28 5.96 25.89 3.48
CA SER A 28 7.25 26.07 2.80
C SER A 28 7.49 25.00 1.74
N ALA A 29 8.44 25.24 0.83
CA ALA A 29 8.86 24.23 -0.15
C ALA A 29 9.42 22.96 0.53
N GLU A 30 10.13 23.12 1.64
CA GLU A 30 10.64 21.98 2.42
C GLU A 30 9.49 21.16 3.02
N ASP A 31 8.43 21.82 3.51
CA ASP A 31 7.26 21.11 4.05
C ASP A 31 6.44 20.43 2.95
N ILE A 32 6.41 20.98 1.74
CA ILE A 32 5.83 20.31 0.57
C ILE A 32 6.61 19.02 0.25
N ASP A 33 7.95 19.08 0.24
CA ASP A 33 8.79 17.89 0.03
C ASP A 33 8.57 16.84 1.13
N ARG A 34 8.52 17.28 2.39
CA ARG A 34 8.21 16.40 3.55
C ARG A 34 6.85 15.75 3.43
N LEU A 35 5.83 16.49 2.97
CA LEU A 35 4.49 15.95 2.73
C LEU A 35 4.54 14.80 1.71
N PHE A 36 5.15 15.01 0.55
CA PHE A 36 5.18 13.96 -0.48
C PHE A 36 6.08 12.79 -0.11
N TRP A 37 7.16 13.02 0.64
CA TRP A 37 7.93 11.94 1.26
C TRP A 37 7.08 11.14 2.27
N PHE A 38 6.33 11.83 3.15
CA PHE A 38 5.39 11.21 4.08
C PHE A 38 4.35 10.35 3.35
N ARG A 39 3.75 10.86 2.27
CA ARG A 39 2.78 10.11 1.46
C ARG A 39 3.41 8.85 0.86
N TRP A 40 4.61 8.98 0.32
CA TRP A 40 5.35 7.85 -0.25
C TRP A 40 5.61 6.76 0.79
N ILE A 41 6.18 7.12 1.94
CA ILE A 41 6.50 6.17 3.01
C ILE A 41 5.23 5.53 3.58
N THR A 42 4.25 6.35 3.94
CA THR A 42 3.01 5.88 4.60
C THR A 42 2.18 5.00 3.67
N ALA A 43 2.13 5.29 2.37
CA ALA A 43 1.48 4.43 1.36
C ALA A 43 2.09 3.03 1.32
N HIS A 44 3.43 2.94 1.31
CA HIS A 44 4.13 1.65 1.24
C HIS A 44 3.99 0.88 2.55
N GLN A 45 4.16 1.53 3.70
CA GLN A 45 3.91 0.90 5.01
C GLN A 45 2.48 0.36 5.11
N THR A 46 1.49 1.13 4.66
CA THR A 46 0.08 0.70 4.63
C THR A 46 -0.10 -0.49 3.71
N THR A 47 0.49 -0.46 2.51
CA THR A 47 0.49 -1.59 1.56
C THR A 47 1.05 -2.87 2.18
N PHE A 48 2.16 -2.78 2.92
CA PHE A 48 2.75 -3.94 3.60
C PHE A 48 1.80 -4.57 4.62
N LEU A 49 1.03 -3.75 5.35
CA LEU A 49 0.04 -4.21 6.31
C LEU A 49 -1.19 -4.80 5.62
N LEU A 50 -1.67 -4.18 4.54
CA LEU A 50 -2.75 -4.73 3.70
C LEU A 50 -2.36 -6.10 3.14
N TRP A 51 -1.12 -6.26 2.67
CA TRP A 51 -0.62 -7.54 2.17
C TRP A 51 -0.44 -8.60 3.26
N GLN A 52 -0.13 -8.23 4.51
CA GLN A 52 -0.13 -9.18 5.63
C GLN A 52 -1.53 -9.75 5.87
N LEU A 53 -2.55 -8.88 5.90
CA LEU A 53 -3.95 -9.28 6.09
C LEU A 53 -4.48 -10.09 4.91
N LEU A 54 -4.20 -9.64 3.68
CA LEU A 54 -4.59 -10.36 2.46
C LEU A 54 -3.95 -11.74 2.39
N GLY A 55 -2.68 -11.86 2.80
CA GLY A 55 -2.00 -13.15 2.91
C GLY A 55 -2.63 -14.07 3.97
N ALA A 56 -3.18 -13.53 5.06
CA ALA A 56 -3.91 -14.31 6.05
C ALA A 56 -5.23 -14.85 5.50
N ILE A 57 -6.01 -14.00 4.84
CA ILE A 57 -7.26 -14.37 4.15
C ILE A 57 -7.01 -15.49 3.12
N LEU A 58 -5.95 -15.35 2.31
CA LEU A 58 -5.59 -16.35 1.30
C LEU A 58 -5.28 -17.72 1.93
N ARG A 59 -4.46 -17.75 2.99
CA ARG A 59 -4.16 -19.01 3.70
C ARG A 59 -5.38 -19.63 4.38
N GLU A 60 -6.29 -18.80 4.86
CA GLU A 60 -7.54 -19.27 5.46
C GLU A 60 -8.48 -19.88 4.40
N SER A 61 -8.55 -19.26 3.23
CA SER A 61 -9.31 -19.80 2.09
C SER A 61 -8.77 -21.17 1.63
N GLU A 62 -7.45 -21.37 1.66
CA GLU A 62 -6.83 -22.66 1.33
C GLU A 62 -7.11 -23.75 2.39
N ALA A 63 -7.29 -23.35 3.66
CA ALA A 63 -7.47 -24.30 4.76
C ALA A 63 -8.90 -24.87 4.87
N ALA A 64 -9.83 -24.48 3.99
CA ALA A 64 -11.23 -24.94 3.91
C ALA A 64 -12.03 -24.78 5.22
N ARG A 65 -11.74 -23.72 6.01
CA ARG A 65 -12.33 -23.52 7.34
C ARG A 65 -13.44 -22.46 7.43
N VAL A 66 -13.67 -21.68 6.37
CA VAL A 66 -14.58 -20.51 6.38
C VAL A 66 -15.29 -20.36 5.03
N GLU A 67 -16.46 -19.72 5.06
CA GLU A 67 -17.23 -19.27 3.89
C GLU A 67 -16.36 -18.47 2.90
N HIS A 68 -16.13 -19.04 1.72
CA HIS A 68 -15.22 -18.49 0.70
C HIS A 68 -15.68 -17.14 0.12
N GLU A 69 -16.97 -16.81 0.19
CA GLU A 69 -17.52 -15.56 -0.36
C GLU A 69 -17.22 -14.35 0.52
N GLU A 70 -17.27 -14.51 1.84
CA GLU A 70 -16.93 -13.45 2.79
C GLU A 70 -15.42 -13.13 2.70
N LEU A 71 -14.57 -14.16 2.64
CA LEU A 71 -13.13 -14.00 2.43
C LEU A 71 -12.81 -13.30 1.10
N ALA A 72 -13.53 -13.62 0.02
CA ALA A 72 -13.36 -12.95 -1.27
C ALA A 72 -13.78 -11.47 -1.21
N THR A 73 -14.86 -11.15 -0.47
CA THR A 73 -15.31 -9.76 -0.25
C THR A 73 -14.27 -8.95 0.55
N GLN A 74 -13.70 -9.54 1.60
CA GLN A 74 -12.63 -8.91 2.37
C GLN A 74 -11.35 -8.75 1.55
N ALA A 75 -10.95 -9.78 0.78
CA ALA A 75 -9.81 -9.70 -0.13
C ALA A 75 -9.99 -8.56 -1.15
N ARG A 76 -11.20 -8.43 -1.70
CA ARG A 76 -11.56 -7.37 -2.66
C ARG A 76 -11.36 -5.98 -2.06
N LEU A 77 -11.82 -5.77 -0.82
CA LEU A 77 -11.62 -4.51 -0.09
C LEU A 77 -10.11 -4.18 0.07
N LEU A 78 -9.29 -5.18 0.44
CA LEU A 78 -7.86 -4.97 0.62
C LEU A 78 -7.11 -4.72 -0.70
N VAL A 79 -7.49 -5.38 -1.79
CA VAL A 79 -6.94 -5.11 -3.14
C VAL A 79 -7.29 -3.70 -3.59
N ARG A 80 -8.54 -3.26 -3.39
CA ARG A 80 -8.95 -1.87 -3.64
C ARG A 80 -8.12 -0.88 -2.82
N GLY A 81 -7.96 -1.15 -1.52
CA GLY A 81 -7.11 -0.36 -0.63
C GLY A 81 -5.68 -0.26 -1.15
N TYR A 82 -5.11 -1.36 -1.64
CA TYR A 82 -3.78 -1.37 -2.24
C TYR A 82 -3.69 -0.47 -3.48
N SER A 83 -4.64 -0.56 -4.42
CA SER A 83 -4.70 0.34 -5.58
C SER A 83 -4.76 1.82 -5.17
N LEU A 84 -5.52 2.13 -4.12
CA LEU A 84 -5.61 3.49 -3.58
C LEU A 84 -4.32 3.96 -2.92
N MET A 85 -3.60 3.07 -2.23
CA MET A 85 -2.29 3.41 -1.66
C MET A 85 -1.26 3.71 -2.74
N LEU A 86 -1.29 2.99 -3.87
CA LEU A 86 -0.46 3.31 -5.03
C LEU A 86 -0.77 4.73 -5.55
N MET A 87 -2.05 5.08 -5.72
CA MET A 87 -2.44 6.44 -6.16
C MET A 87 -2.09 7.53 -5.14
N TYR A 88 -2.29 7.26 -3.86
CA TYR A 88 -1.94 8.18 -2.77
C TYR A 88 -0.43 8.45 -2.73
N GLY A 89 0.39 7.40 -2.72
CA GLY A 89 1.85 7.53 -2.68
C GLY A 89 2.45 8.12 -3.96
N SER A 90 1.78 7.97 -5.11
CA SER A 90 2.20 8.53 -6.39
C SER A 90 1.58 9.91 -6.71
N SER A 91 0.93 10.55 -5.73
CA SER A 91 0.30 11.86 -5.91
C SER A 91 1.30 13.01 -6.11
N ALA A 92 2.59 12.80 -5.85
CA ALA A 92 3.63 13.81 -6.10
C ALA A 92 3.64 14.27 -7.57
N PRO A 93 3.84 15.57 -7.83
CA PRO A 93 4.28 16.06 -9.14
C PRO A 93 5.62 15.44 -9.55
N ARG A 94 5.86 15.29 -10.85
CA ARG A 94 7.11 14.71 -11.39
C ARG A 94 8.36 15.43 -10.88
N HIS A 95 8.31 16.76 -10.81
CA HIS A 95 9.44 17.59 -10.37
C HIS A 95 9.79 17.41 -8.89
N ILE A 96 8.85 16.91 -8.07
CA ILE A 96 9.09 16.52 -6.66
C ILE A 96 9.50 15.04 -6.60
N TYR A 97 8.79 14.18 -7.33
CA TYR A 97 9.06 12.73 -7.32
C TYR A 97 10.53 12.40 -7.64
N GLY A 98 11.11 13.03 -8.65
CA GLY A 98 12.51 12.80 -9.03
C GLY A 98 13.50 13.09 -7.89
N PRO A 99 13.62 14.34 -7.44
CA PRO A 99 14.59 14.75 -6.42
C PRO A 99 14.29 14.23 -5.01
N VAL A 100 13.02 14.18 -4.60
CA VAL A 100 12.63 13.87 -3.21
C VAL A 100 12.45 12.38 -2.97
N ILE A 101 11.99 11.63 -3.97
CA ILE A 101 11.64 10.21 -3.80
C ILE A 101 12.63 9.32 -4.55
N ARG A 102 12.73 9.48 -5.86
CA ARG A 102 13.50 8.58 -6.73
C ARG A 102 15.00 8.67 -6.47
N MET A 103 15.56 9.86 -6.35
CA MET A 103 16.99 10.08 -6.14
C MET A 103 17.50 9.46 -4.82
N PRO A 104 16.87 9.70 -3.65
CA PRO A 104 17.27 9.03 -2.41
C PRO A 104 17.22 7.51 -2.51
N MET A 105 16.19 6.95 -3.14
CA MET A 105 16.08 5.51 -3.35
C MET A 105 17.17 4.96 -4.27
N ALA A 106 17.45 5.66 -5.38
CA ALA A 106 18.48 5.27 -6.35
C ALA A 106 19.89 5.29 -5.76
N ARG A 107 20.17 6.19 -4.80
CA ARG A 107 21.44 6.24 -4.04
C ARG A 107 21.64 4.98 -3.20
N GLN A 108 20.57 4.37 -2.70
CA GLN A 108 20.63 3.14 -1.90
C GLN A 108 20.73 1.90 -2.80
N HIS A 109 19.89 1.82 -3.83
CA HIS A 109 19.96 0.72 -4.79
C HIS A 109 19.28 1.08 -6.11
N VAL A 110 19.99 0.85 -7.23
CA VAL A 110 19.50 1.23 -8.57
C VAL A 110 18.20 0.52 -8.97
N ASN A 111 17.91 -0.68 -8.45
CA ASN A 111 16.71 -1.46 -8.78
C ASN A 111 15.79 -1.65 -7.55
N LEU A 112 15.70 -0.64 -6.69
CA LEU A 112 14.99 -0.79 -5.43
C LEU A 112 13.50 -1.17 -5.61
N THR A 113 12.78 -0.78 -6.66
CA THR A 113 11.29 -0.87 -6.57
C THR A 113 10.65 -2.25 -6.83
N GLY A 114 11.38 -3.35 -7.00
CA GLY A 114 10.79 -4.65 -7.40
C GLY A 114 10.87 -5.86 -6.47
N ALA A 115 11.64 -5.82 -5.39
CA ALA A 115 11.88 -7.04 -4.60
C ALA A 115 10.97 -7.23 -3.38
N TRP A 116 10.31 -6.18 -2.86
CA TRP A 116 9.44 -6.28 -1.67
C TRP A 116 8.24 -7.19 -1.84
N ALA A 117 7.65 -7.25 -3.04
CA ALA A 117 6.52 -8.15 -3.32
C ALA A 117 6.86 -9.64 -3.07
N ARG A 118 8.15 -10.00 -2.96
CA ARG A 118 8.60 -11.37 -2.66
C ARG A 118 8.45 -11.75 -1.19
N ASP A 119 8.30 -10.78 -0.28
CA ASP A 119 8.05 -11.03 1.14
C ASP A 119 6.57 -11.40 1.41
N TYR A 120 5.73 -11.31 0.37
CA TYR A 120 4.30 -11.63 0.42
C TYR A 120 3.93 -12.65 -0.67
N PRO A 121 4.45 -13.90 -0.58
CA PRO A 121 4.27 -14.92 -1.61
C PRO A 121 2.83 -15.16 -2.08
N PRO A 122 1.79 -15.19 -1.21
CA PRO A 122 0.44 -15.52 -1.66
C PRO A 122 -0.26 -14.36 -2.40
N VAL A 123 0.14 -13.11 -2.16
CA VAL A 123 -0.52 -11.93 -2.75
C VAL A 123 -0.29 -11.84 -4.26
N ARG A 124 0.95 -12.11 -4.71
CA ARG A 124 1.31 -11.94 -6.12
C ARG A 124 0.56 -12.89 -7.08
N PRO A 125 0.36 -14.19 -6.76
CA PRO A 125 -0.52 -15.07 -7.51
C PRO A 125 -1.97 -14.54 -7.62
N LEU A 126 -2.54 -14.02 -6.53
CA LEU A 126 -3.88 -13.44 -6.53
C LEU A 126 -3.99 -12.25 -7.50
N ILE A 127 -3.10 -11.27 -7.37
CA ILE A 127 -3.11 -10.07 -8.25
C ILE A 127 -2.95 -10.45 -9.72
N ARG A 128 -2.23 -11.55 -10.02
CA ARG A 128 -2.04 -12.06 -11.39
C ARG A 128 -3.15 -12.99 -11.86
N GLY A 129 -4.25 -13.10 -11.13
CA GLY A 129 -5.38 -13.99 -11.47
C GLY A 129 -5.04 -15.48 -11.43
N LYS A 130 -3.94 -15.88 -10.76
CA LYS A 130 -3.52 -17.29 -10.63
C LYS A 130 -4.17 -18.01 -9.45
N VAL A 131 -4.81 -17.25 -8.56
CA VAL A 131 -5.55 -17.75 -7.41
C VAL A 131 -6.93 -17.10 -7.45
N THR A 132 -7.97 -17.90 -7.24
CA THR A 132 -9.36 -17.45 -7.19
C THR A 132 -9.91 -17.78 -5.81
N ILE A 133 -10.66 -16.85 -5.22
CA ILE A 133 -11.39 -17.04 -3.96
C ILE A 133 -12.87 -16.72 -4.23
N GLY A 134 -13.76 -17.49 -3.62
CA GLY A 134 -15.21 -17.33 -3.79
C GLY A 134 -15.72 -17.91 -5.11
N SER A 135 -16.98 -17.61 -5.42
CA SER A 135 -17.70 -18.11 -6.59
C SER A 135 -18.50 -17.00 -7.29
N GLY A 136 -18.91 -17.27 -8.52
CA GLY A 136 -19.85 -16.44 -9.28
C GLY A 136 -19.44 -14.96 -9.35
N THR A 137 -20.38 -14.09 -9.02
CA THR A 137 -20.23 -12.62 -9.10
C THR A 137 -19.20 -12.08 -8.11
N VAL A 138 -18.99 -12.74 -6.96
CA VAL A 138 -18.02 -12.30 -5.95
C VAL A 138 -16.58 -12.54 -6.42
N ALA A 139 -16.31 -13.71 -7.01
CA ALA A 139 -15.02 -14.02 -7.60
C ALA A 139 -14.69 -13.09 -8.79
N GLU A 140 -15.69 -12.79 -9.62
CA GLU A 140 -15.54 -11.83 -10.72
C GLU A 140 -15.22 -10.42 -10.21
N ALA A 141 -15.94 -9.97 -9.17
CA ALA A 141 -15.71 -8.66 -8.59
C ALA A 141 -14.30 -8.53 -7.97
N LEU A 142 -13.73 -9.61 -7.40
CA LEU A 142 -12.35 -9.64 -6.91
C LEU A 142 -11.35 -9.59 -8.08
N ARG A 143 -11.54 -10.41 -9.11
CA ARG A 143 -10.70 -10.40 -10.32
C ARG A 143 -10.65 -9.02 -10.96
N HIS A 144 -11.81 -8.37 -11.11
CA HIS A 144 -11.90 -7.01 -11.63
C HIS A 144 -11.08 -5.99 -10.83
N GLU A 145 -11.08 -6.06 -9.48
CA GLU A 145 -10.22 -5.17 -8.68
C GLU A 145 -8.72 -5.49 -8.84
N CYS A 146 -8.35 -6.75 -9.09
CA CYS A 146 -6.95 -7.13 -9.40
C CYS A 146 -6.51 -6.57 -10.76
N GLU A 147 -7.36 -6.62 -11.77
CA GLU A 147 -7.10 -6.04 -13.09
C GLU A 147 -6.97 -4.51 -13.00
N LEU A 148 -7.86 -3.86 -12.25
CA LEU A 148 -7.78 -2.43 -11.97
C LEU A 148 -6.49 -2.07 -11.22
N ASN A 149 -6.03 -2.92 -10.30
CA ASN A 149 -4.76 -2.74 -9.61
C ASN A 149 -3.58 -2.75 -10.58
N GLU A 150 -3.54 -3.71 -11.52
CA GLU A 150 -2.51 -3.77 -12.55
C GLU A 150 -2.53 -2.53 -13.44
N GLN A 151 -3.71 -2.10 -13.90
CA GLN A 151 -3.87 -0.86 -14.66
C GLN A 151 -3.35 0.38 -13.90
N VAL A 152 -3.72 0.52 -12.63
CA VAL A 152 -3.25 1.63 -11.78
C VAL A 152 -1.73 1.58 -11.63
N HIS A 153 -1.17 0.40 -11.39
CA HIS A 153 0.27 0.23 -11.26
C HIS A 153 1.02 0.60 -12.55
N GLU A 154 0.52 0.19 -13.71
CA GLU A 154 1.08 0.60 -15.01
C GLU A 154 0.96 2.11 -15.25
N GLY A 155 -0.22 2.68 -15.00
CA GLY A 155 -0.44 4.11 -15.17
C GLY A 155 0.44 4.96 -14.25
N ILE A 156 0.73 4.49 -13.04
CA ILE A 156 1.68 5.17 -12.14
C ILE A 156 3.10 5.07 -12.71
N ALA A 157 3.50 3.91 -13.23
CA ALA A 157 4.79 3.78 -13.89
C ALA A 157 4.92 4.77 -15.07
N ASP A 158 3.88 4.89 -15.90
CA ASP A 158 3.82 5.86 -17.00
C ASP A 158 3.86 7.32 -16.52
N LYS A 159 3.25 7.62 -15.36
CA LYS A 159 3.34 8.95 -14.75
C LYS A 159 4.76 9.23 -14.27
N VAL A 160 5.35 8.35 -13.47
CA VAL A 160 6.56 8.67 -12.70
C VAL A 160 7.87 8.39 -13.43
N LEU A 161 7.81 7.69 -14.56
CA LEU A 161 8.95 7.43 -15.43
C LEU A 161 8.88 8.36 -16.64
N SER A 162 9.92 9.15 -16.87
CA SER A 162 10.06 9.96 -18.08
C SER A 162 10.18 9.05 -19.31
N SER A 163 9.72 9.52 -20.48
CA SER A 163 9.88 8.83 -21.77
C SER A 163 11.34 8.42 -21.98
N GLY A 164 11.63 7.12 -21.92
CA GLY A 164 12.99 6.57 -22.08
C GLY A 164 13.65 6.04 -20.79
N GLU A 165 13.12 6.36 -19.61
CA GLU A 165 13.56 5.73 -18.36
C GLU A 165 12.94 4.35 -18.23
N VAL A 166 13.78 3.31 -18.23
CA VAL A 166 13.31 1.94 -18.00
C VAL A 166 12.76 1.86 -16.58
N SER A 167 11.51 1.39 -16.46
CA SER A 167 10.93 1.04 -15.16
C SER A 167 11.92 0.23 -14.36
N LEU A 168 12.17 0.60 -13.11
CA LEU A 168 13.07 -0.14 -12.22
C LEU A 168 12.59 -1.60 -11.99
N LEU A 169 11.33 -1.91 -12.33
CA LEU A 169 10.76 -3.26 -12.40
C LEU A 169 11.12 -4.02 -13.68
N ARG A 170 11.47 -3.30 -14.75
CA ARG A 170 11.83 -3.79 -16.08
C ARG A 170 13.31 -3.56 -16.42
N SER A 171 14.09 -2.92 -15.55
CA SER A 171 15.53 -2.74 -15.73
C SER A 171 16.17 -4.13 -15.88
N PRO A 172 16.89 -4.39 -17.00
CA PRO A 172 17.57 -5.66 -17.18
C PRO A 172 18.50 -5.90 -15.98
N LYS A 173 18.51 -7.13 -15.47
CA LYS A 173 19.52 -7.53 -14.47
C LYS A 173 20.88 -7.17 -15.07
N PRO A 174 21.70 -6.32 -14.43
CA PRO A 174 23.01 -6.00 -14.96
C PRO A 174 23.79 -7.31 -15.12
N LYS A 175 24.12 -7.67 -16.36
CA LYS A 175 24.98 -8.82 -16.65
C LYS A 175 26.33 -8.55 -15.99
N GLY A 176 26.79 -9.44 -15.12
CA GLY A 176 28.14 -9.37 -14.54
C GLY A 176 28.31 -8.56 -13.25
N ARG A 177 27.26 -7.96 -12.67
CA ARG A 177 27.34 -7.43 -11.29
C ARG A 177 26.99 -8.53 -10.28
N GLN A 178 27.82 -8.66 -9.24
CA GLN A 178 27.50 -9.48 -8.06
C GLN A 178 26.10 -9.12 -7.57
N GLN A 179 25.20 -10.10 -7.55
CA GLN A 179 23.87 -9.89 -6.99
C GLN A 179 24.03 -9.61 -5.50
N ILE A 180 23.50 -8.47 -5.04
CA ILE A 180 23.47 -8.15 -3.61
C ILE A 180 22.73 -9.30 -2.89
N PRO A 181 23.29 -9.84 -1.80
CA PRO A 181 22.62 -10.88 -1.02
C PRO A 181 21.20 -10.45 -0.63
N ARG A 182 20.27 -11.41 -0.59
CA ARG A 182 18.86 -11.13 -0.27
C ARG A 182 18.72 -10.41 1.06
N ASP A 183 19.45 -10.84 2.08
CA ASP A 183 19.37 -10.25 3.41
C ASP A 183 19.83 -8.79 3.41
N THR A 184 20.90 -8.47 2.67
CA THR A 184 21.36 -7.08 2.49
C THR A 184 20.31 -6.24 1.76
N LEU A 185 19.69 -6.77 0.70
CA LEU A 185 18.58 -6.08 0.05
C LEU A 185 17.46 -5.79 1.05
N MET A 186 17.08 -6.80 1.84
CA MET A 186 16.07 -6.68 2.90
C MET A 186 16.39 -5.54 3.88
N TRP A 187 17.64 -5.40 4.34
CA TRP A 187 18.03 -4.30 5.22
C TRP A 187 17.95 -2.92 4.56
N LEU A 188 18.42 -2.78 3.31
CA LEU A 188 18.33 -1.51 2.56
C LEU A 188 16.87 -1.05 2.43
N TYR A 189 16.02 -2.02 2.16
CA TYR A 189 14.60 -1.83 2.06
C TYR A 189 13.96 -1.37 3.36
N ASP A 190 14.27 -2.03 4.47
CA ASP A 190 13.79 -1.66 5.80
C ASP A 190 14.20 -0.23 6.16
N GLY A 191 15.45 0.14 5.86
CA GLY A 191 15.95 1.49 6.08
C GLY A 191 15.20 2.57 5.28
N ILE A 192 14.82 2.28 4.03
CA ILE A 192 14.13 3.27 3.18
C ILE A 192 12.68 3.45 3.59
N PHE A 193 11.97 2.37 3.87
CA PHE A 193 10.56 2.44 4.26
C PHE A 193 10.34 2.61 5.76
N LEU A 194 11.41 2.81 6.52
CA LEU A 194 11.39 2.99 7.97
C LEU A 194 10.66 1.84 8.67
N THR A 195 10.95 0.61 8.25
CA THR A 195 10.37 -0.61 8.79
C THR A 195 11.42 -1.47 9.47
N SER A 196 10.97 -2.41 10.29
CA SER A 196 11.83 -3.46 10.84
C SER A 196 11.06 -4.77 10.82
N ARG A 197 11.71 -5.82 10.32
CA ARG A 197 11.11 -7.15 10.27
C ARG A 197 11.17 -7.81 11.64
N ALA A 198 10.01 -8.15 12.18
CA ALA A 198 9.85 -8.91 13.41
C ALA A 198 8.62 -9.82 13.31
N THR A 199 8.58 -10.86 14.15
CA THR A 199 7.34 -11.61 14.35
C THR A 199 6.35 -10.72 15.09
N VAL A 200 5.18 -10.49 14.49
CA VAL A 200 4.12 -9.64 15.05
C VAL A 200 2.80 -10.41 15.08
N SER A 201 1.96 -10.11 16.07
CA SER A 201 0.60 -10.64 16.12
C SER A 201 -0.30 -9.97 15.09
N GLN A 202 -1.40 -10.64 14.71
CA GLN A 202 -2.41 -10.04 13.82
C GLN A 202 -3.04 -8.79 14.43
N LEU A 203 -3.23 -8.76 15.76
CA LEU A 203 -3.67 -7.57 16.48
C LEU A 203 -2.68 -6.41 16.28
N ALA A 204 -1.38 -6.65 16.40
CA ALA A 204 -0.36 -5.63 16.18
C ALA A 204 -0.34 -5.13 14.72
N VAL A 205 -0.60 -6.00 13.74
CA VAL A 205 -0.79 -5.60 12.32
C VAL A 205 -2.00 -4.69 12.18
N GLY A 206 -3.15 -5.07 12.75
CA GLY A 206 -4.38 -4.28 12.74
C GLY A 206 -4.19 -2.91 13.39
N SER A 207 -3.62 -2.84 14.59
CA SER A 207 -3.33 -1.56 15.27
C SER A 207 -2.38 -0.66 14.48
N GLN A 208 -1.37 -1.24 13.82
CA GLN A 208 -0.47 -0.46 12.98
C GLN A 208 -1.19 0.09 11.75
N LEU A 209 -2.08 -0.69 11.14
CA LEU A 209 -2.86 -0.29 9.98
C LEU A 209 -3.84 0.83 10.34
N VAL A 210 -4.54 0.73 11.47
CA VAL A 210 -5.42 1.79 11.98
C VAL A 210 -4.69 3.13 12.10
N ARG A 211 -3.50 3.14 12.72
CA ARG A 211 -2.71 4.37 12.88
C ARG A 211 -2.34 5.01 11.54
N ARG A 212 -2.03 4.21 10.52
CA ARG A 212 -1.56 4.69 9.20
C ARG A 212 -2.73 5.19 8.37
N LEU A 213 -3.86 4.47 8.41
CA LEU A 213 -5.10 4.91 7.80
C LEU A 213 -5.64 6.19 8.43
N HIS A 214 -5.50 6.35 9.75
CA HIS A 214 -5.83 7.61 10.43
C HIS A 214 -4.94 8.76 9.95
N ALA A 215 -3.62 8.56 9.87
CA ALA A 215 -2.71 9.57 9.36
C ALA A 215 -3.00 9.96 7.89
N ILE A 216 -3.28 8.97 7.04
CA ILE A 216 -3.70 9.19 5.64
C ILE A 216 -5.01 9.98 5.58
N PHE A 217 -5.99 9.61 6.42
CA PHE A 217 -7.26 10.30 6.49
C PHE A 217 -7.09 11.78 6.88
N LEU A 218 -6.26 12.07 7.89
CA LEU A 218 -5.96 13.45 8.31
C LEU A 218 -5.29 14.25 7.19
N ASP A 219 -4.28 13.69 6.53
CA ASP A 219 -3.62 14.32 5.38
C ASP A 219 -4.61 14.60 4.23
N LEU A 220 -5.40 13.60 3.83
CA LEU A 220 -6.38 13.78 2.74
C LEU A 220 -7.45 14.82 3.10
N THR A 221 -7.82 14.92 4.37
CA THR A 221 -8.75 15.95 4.85
C THR A 221 -8.12 17.34 4.77
N ALA A 222 -6.84 17.48 5.13
CA ALA A 222 -6.13 18.76 5.12
C ALA A 222 -5.76 19.25 3.71
N ASN A 223 -5.25 18.33 2.88
CA ASN A 223 -4.51 18.62 1.66
C ASN A 223 -5.19 18.07 0.39
N GLY A 224 -6.15 17.15 0.52
CA GLY A 224 -6.73 16.43 -0.63
C GLY A 224 -5.74 15.49 -1.32
N LEU A 225 -6.20 14.71 -2.30
CA LEU A 225 -5.31 13.81 -3.05
C LEU A 225 -4.33 14.58 -3.95
N TYR A 226 -4.78 15.67 -4.59
CA TYR A 226 -3.95 16.57 -5.40
C TYR A 226 -4.01 17.97 -4.80
N PRO A 227 -3.05 18.35 -3.93
CA PRO A 227 -3.08 19.63 -3.26
C PRO A 227 -2.96 20.81 -4.25
N SER A 228 -3.65 21.92 -3.97
CA SER A 228 -3.65 23.10 -4.85
C SER A 228 -2.28 23.78 -4.97
N PHE A 229 -1.45 23.69 -3.93
CA PHE A 229 -0.09 24.23 -3.91
C PHE A 229 0.92 23.37 -4.67
N ALA A 230 0.57 22.13 -5.04
CA ALA A 230 1.42 21.20 -5.79
C ALA A 230 0.57 20.31 -6.71
N PRO A 231 -0.13 20.88 -7.70
CA PRO A 231 -1.08 20.13 -8.51
C PRO A 231 -0.35 19.15 -9.42
N SER A 232 -0.79 17.88 -9.45
CA SER A 232 -0.20 16.85 -10.33
C SER A 232 -1.23 16.04 -11.14
N ALA A 233 -2.53 16.30 -10.97
CA ALA A 233 -3.59 15.60 -11.70
C ALA A 233 -3.46 15.76 -13.23
N HIS A 234 -2.92 16.89 -13.68
CA HIS A 234 -2.67 17.17 -15.10
C HIS A 234 -1.54 16.30 -15.69
N GLU A 235 -0.67 15.71 -14.86
CA GLU A 235 0.43 14.84 -15.29
C GLU A 235 -0.02 13.38 -15.48
N GLU A 236 -1.26 13.04 -15.09
CA GLU A 236 -1.73 11.66 -15.13
C GLU A 236 -1.95 11.14 -16.56
N PRO A 237 -1.44 9.95 -16.89
CA PRO A 237 -1.68 9.35 -18.19
C PRO A 237 -3.13 8.87 -18.34
N PRO A 238 -3.60 8.62 -19.58
CA PRO A 238 -4.97 8.17 -19.85
C PRO A 238 -5.41 6.95 -19.01
N ARG A 239 -4.49 6.01 -18.73
CA ARG A 239 -4.75 4.84 -17.88
C ARG A 239 -5.22 5.19 -16.47
N LEU A 240 -4.79 6.34 -15.92
CA LEU A 240 -5.22 6.81 -14.60
C LEU A 240 -6.45 7.74 -14.65
N ARG A 241 -6.96 8.04 -15.84
CA ARG A 241 -8.11 8.96 -16.05
C ARG A 241 -9.38 8.25 -16.50
N THR A 242 -9.42 6.92 -16.47
CA THR A 242 -10.65 6.20 -16.80
C THR A 242 -11.75 6.56 -15.79
N PRO A 243 -13.03 6.56 -16.20
CA PRO A 243 -14.13 6.88 -15.29
C PRO A 243 -14.11 6.05 -14.01
N GLU A 244 -13.71 4.79 -14.10
CA GLU A 244 -13.58 3.93 -12.93
C GLU A 244 -12.47 4.36 -11.98
N VAL A 245 -11.24 4.59 -12.48
CA VAL A 245 -10.13 5.06 -11.64
C VAL A 245 -10.47 6.41 -11.00
N MET A 246 -11.11 7.31 -11.73
CA MET A 246 -11.57 8.60 -11.20
C MET A 246 -12.61 8.44 -10.09
N ARG A 247 -13.57 7.51 -10.22
CA ARG A 247 -14.48 7.16 -9.12
C ARG A 247 -13.74 6.62 -7.89
N ARG A 248 -12.71 5.78 -8.09
CA ARG A 248 -11.89 5.28 -6.98
C ARG A 248 -11.15 6.40 -6.25
N LYS A 249 -10.57 7.34 -6.98
CA LYS A 249 -9.90 8.52 -6.41
C LYS A 249 -10.87 9.38 -5.60
N ALA A 250 -12.06 9.63 -6.14
CA ALA A 250 -13.09 10.38 -5.43
C ALA A 250 -13.55 9.68 -4.13
N GLY A 251 -13.64 8.34 -4.16
CA GLY A 251 -14.01 7.52 -3.00
C GLY A 251 -12.85 7.07 -2.11
N LEU A 252 -11.66 7.67 -2.23
CA LEU A 252 -10.46 7.22 -1.50
C LEU A 252 -10.68 7.29 0.02
N THR A 253 -11.14 8.43 0.51
CA THR A 253 -11.41 8.65 1.94
C THR A 253 -12.45 7.66 2.48
N ASP A 254 -13.49 7.38 1.70
CA ASP A 254 -14.53 6.41 2.11
C ASP A 254 -13.99 4.99 2.16
N CYS A 255 -13.12 4.60 1.23
CA CYS A 255 -12.45 3.30 1.28
C CYS A 255 -11.49 3.18 2.47
N VAL A 256 -10.79 4.26 2.84
CA VAL A 256 -9.96 4.30 4.06
C VAL A 256 -10.82 4.04 5.30
N LEU A 257 -11.98 4.69 5.40
CA LEU A 257 -12.95 4.46 6.49
C LEU A 257 -13.53 3.04 6.45
N GLU A 258 -13.75 2.49 5.25
CA GLU A 258 -14.21 1.12 5.07
C GLU A 258 -13.21 0.10 5.62
N ILE A 259 -11.93 0.25 5.28
CA ILE A 259 -10.85 -0.60 5.79
C ILE A 259 -10.69 -0.40 7.30
N LEU A 260 -10.79 0.83 7.81
CA LEU A 260 -10.73 1.11 9.25
C LEU A 260 -11.81 0.36 10.02
N SER A 261 -13.05 0.36 9.54
CA SER A 261 -14.13 -0.40 10.16
C SER A 261 -13.88 -1.91 10.09
N PHE A 262 -13.37 -2.41 8.95
CA PHE A 262 -13.05 -3.83 8.79
C PHE A 262 -12.00 -4.31 9.80
N VAL A 263 -10.92 -3.55 9.99
CA VAL A 263 -9.82 -3.94 10.90
C VAL A 263 -10.15 -3.69 12.38
N SER A 264 -11.11 -2.81 12.65
CA SER A 264 -11.57 -2.52 14.01
C SER A 264 -12.69 -3.45 14.47
N ALA A 265 -13.22 -4.31 13.59
CA ALA A 265 -14.27 -5.24 13.95
C ALA A 265 -13.75 -6.33 14.91
N PRO A 266 -14.52 -6.73 15.94
CA PRO A 266 -14.12 -7.74 16.92
C PRO A 266 -13.73 -9.10 16.31
N ALA A 267 -14.42 -9.51 15.22
CA ALA A 267 -14.16 -10.77 14.51
C ALA A 267 -12.74 -10.83 13.92
N THR A 268 -12.23 -9.70 13.41
CA THR A 268 -10.87 -9.59 12.85
C THR A 268 -9.78 -9.70 13.93
N GLN A 269 -10.14 -9.51 15.20
CA GLN A 269 -9.24 -9.62 16.37
C GLN A 269 -9.29 -11.02 17.02
N ALA A 270 -10.30 -11.84 16.71
CA ALA A 270 -10.57 -13.10 17.39
C ALA A 270 -9.88 -14.34 16.76
N HIS A 271 -9.21 -14.20 15.61
CA HIS A 271 -8.48 -15.34 15.04
C HIS A 271 -7.26 -15.68 15.92
N PRO A 272 -7.17 -16.92 16.45
CA PRO A 272 -6.10 -17.31 17.34
C PRO A 272 -4.76 -17.11 16.63
N SER A 273 -3.85 -16.48 17.36
CA SER A 273 -2.53 -16.07 16.93
C SER A 273 -1.72 -17.28 16.46
N ARG A 274 -1.86 -17.68 15.21
CA ARG A 274 -0.87 -18.52 14.56
C ARG A 274 0.29 -17.59 14.24
N THR A 275 1.33 -17.63 15.06
CA THR A 275 2.58 -16.89 14.85
C THR A 275 2.96 -16.97 13.38
N LEU A 276 2.93 -15.83 12.69
CA LEU A 276 3.39 -15.70 11.32
C LEU A 276 4.90 -15.91 11.34
N ARG A 277 5.34 -17.16 11.15
CA ARG A 277 6.74 -17.46 10.85
C ARG A 277 7.02 -16.90 9.45
N THR A 278 7.60 -15.71 9.39
CA THR A 278 8.44 -15.38 8.26
C THR A 278 9.64 -16.32 8.34
N SER A 279 9.74 -17.25 7.38
CA SER A 279 10.88 -18.16 7.32
C SER A 279 12.14 -17.34 6.98
N SER A 280 12.83 -16.89 8.03
CA SER A 280 14.24 -16.52 7.96
C SER A 280 14.95 -17.39 8.97
N THR A 281 15.50 -18.51 8.50
CA THR A 281 16.45 -19.29 9.29
C THR A 281 17.74 -18.48 9.30
N MET A 282 17.92 -17.64 10.32
CA MET A 282 19.23 -17.06 10.62
C MET A 282 20.21 -18.21 10.84
N ARG A 283 21.07 -18.44 9.85
CA ARG A 283 22.20 -19.36 9.95
C ARG A 283 23.17 -18.72 10.93
N LYS A 284 23.37 -19.35 12.10
CA LYS A 284 24.39 -18.95 13.07
C LYS A 284 25.72 -18.77 12.34
N LEU A 285 26.24 -17.54 12.30
CA LEU A 285 27.61 -17.25 11.92
C LEU A 285 28.51 -17.97 12.92
N ARG A 286 29.18 -19.04 12.48
CA ARG A 286 30.33 -19.60 13.19
C ARG A 286 31.50 -18.65 12.95
N THR A 287 31.96 -18.02 14.01
CA THR A 287 33.27 -17.39 14.08
C THR A 287 34.34 -18.48 14.02
N THR A 288 35.19 -18.41 13.00
CA THR A 288 36.53 -18.99 12.97
C THR A 288 37.50 -17.88 12.69
#